data_AF-A0A946U476-F1
#
_entry.id   AF-A0A946U476-F1
#
_cell.length_a   1.000
_cell.length_b   1.000
_cell.length_c   1.000
_cell.angle_alpha   90.00
_cell.angle_beta   90.00
_cell.angle_gamma   90.00
#
_symmetry.space_group_name_H-M   'P 1'
#
loop_
_entity.id
_entity.type
_entity.pdbx_description
1 polymer ?
#
loop_
_entity_poly.entity_id
_entity_poly.type
_entity_poly.pdbx_seq_one_letter_code
_entity_poly.pdbx_strand_id
1 'polypeptide(L)'
;LKSAMQESYASYSKTWKSEYVEQAKAALVVDGKVDFGILDEQLQRNMIRHLVEHPADRALLPALETEANGDLIEHNRRVVQECYSKEAYGDRLLGIYRDLAATSPGAVSSANASDLLDEFLQPHRFNLLRT
;
A
#
# COMPACT_ATOMS: atom_id res chain seq x y z
N LEU A 1 -0.91 0.33 -18.12
CA LEU A 1 0.29 0.87 -17.41
C LEU A 1 0.73 2.23 -17.95
N LYS A 2 1.38 2.35 -19.13
CA LYS A 2 1.89 3.64 -19.63
C LYS A 2 0.83 4.76 -19.64
N SER A 3 -0.34 4.51 -20.24
CA SER A 3 -1.42 5.50 -20.32
C SER A 3 -1.89 5.95 -18.94
N ALA A 4 -2.16 5.00 -18.03
CA ALA A 4 -2.56 5.28 -16.65
C ALA A 4 -1.50 6.11 -15.88
N MET A 5 -0.20 5.85 -16.09
CA MET A 5 0.86 6.66 -15.48
C MET A 5 0.92 8.07 -16.08
N GLN A 6 0.72 8.21 -17.40
CA GLN A 6 0.68 9.53 -18.05
C GLN A 6 -0.50 10.36 -17.54
N GLU A 7 -1.67 9.75 -17.39
CA GLU A 7 -2.87 10.38 -16.82
C GLU A 7 -2.62 10.81 -15.38
N SER A 8 -2.06 9.93 -14.55
CA SER A 8 -1.71 10.26 -13.15
C SER A 8 -0.76 11.47 -13.06
N TYR A 9 0.33 11.48 -13.82
CA TYR A 9 1.27 12.61 -13.83
C TYR A 9 0.62 13.91 -14.35
N ALA A 10 -0.25 13.81 -15.36
CA ALA A 10 -1.00 14.94 -15.91
C ALA A 10 -1.97 15.54 -14.88
N SER A 11 -2.67 14.72 -14.08
CA SER A 11 -3.57 15.16 -13.01
C SER A 11 -2.87 16.04 -11.97
N TYR A 12 -1.56 15.85 -11.77
CA TYR A 12 -0.75 16.62 -10.83
C TYR A 12 0.18 17.64 -11.50
N SER A 13 0.00 17.91 -12.81
CA SER A 13 0.84 18.84 -13.58
C SER A 13 2.35 18.54 -13.49
N LYS A 14 2.72 17.27 -13.32
CA LYS A 14 4.12 16.82 -13.23
C LYS A 14 4.59 16.30 -14.59
N THR A 15 5.88 16.49 -14.88
CA THR A 15 6.48 16.04 -16.13
C THR A 15 6.61 14.51 -16.13
N TRP A 16 5.96 13.89 -17.12
CA TRP A 16 6.12 12.47 -17.40
C TRP A 16 7.41 12.18 -18.15
N LYS A 17 8.09 11.08 -17.80
CA LYS A 17 9.25 10.55 -18.54
C LYS A 17 8.98 9.11 -18.96
N SER A 18 9.41 8.74 -20.16
CA SER A 18 9.23 7.38 -20.69
C SER A 18 9.92 6.30 -19.85
N GLU A 19 11.05 6.62 -19.20
CA GLU A 19 11.81 5.72 -18.32
C GLU A 19 11.01 5.23 -17.10
N TYR A 20 10.01 6.00 -16.65
CA TYR A 20 9.18 5.64 -15.50
C TYR A 20 8.36 4.37 -15.74
N VAL A 21 8.01 4.05 -16.99
CA VAL A 21 7.31 2.78 -17.28
C VAL A 21 8.18 1.58 -16.94
N GLU A 22 9.47 1.63 -17.29
CA GLU A 22 10.38 0.52 -17.04
C GLU A 22 10.72 0.40 -15.56
N GLN A 23 10.84 1.54 -14.86
CA GLN A 23 10.99 1.54 -13.40
C GLN A 23 9.76 0.96 -12.69
N ALA A 24 8.55 1.35 -13.11
CA ALA A 24 7.32 0.78 -12.57
C ALA A 24 7.23 -0.72 -12.87
N LYS A 25 7.47 -1.16 -14.10
CA LYS A 25 7.47 -2.59 -14.44
C LYS A 25 8.46 -3.39 -13.59
N ALA A 26 9.68 -2.89 -13.43
CA ALA A 26 10.70 -3.54 -12.61
C ALA A 26 10.29 -3.67 -11.14
N ALA A 27 9.51 -2.71 -10.62
CA ALA A 27 8.97 -2.76 -9.26
C ALA A 27 7.72 -3.65 -9.15
N LEU A 28 6.87 -3.70 -10.18
CA LEU A 28 5.64 -4.50 -10.21
C LEU A 28 5.93 -5.99 -10.43
N VAL A 29 7.06 -6.33 -11.08
CA VAL A 29 7.47 -7.70 -11.37
C VAL A 29 8.58 -8.12 -10.40
N VAL A 30 8.24 -8.96 -9.43
CA VAL A 30 9.19 -9.54 -8.47
C VAL A 30 9.26 -11.04 -8.74
N ASP A 31 10.47 -11.56 -8.99
CA ASP A 31 10.71 -12.98 -9.30
C ASP A 31 9.83 -13.52 -10.45
N GLY A 32 9.61 -12.70 -11.47
CA GLY A 32 8.76 -13.04 -12.62
C GLY A 32 7.25 -13.08 -12.32
N LYS A 33 6.84 -12.66 -11.12
CA LYS A 33 5.45 -12.61 -10.67
C LYS A 33 5.01 -11.15 -10.48
N VAL A 34 3.72 -10.93 -10.62
CA VAL A 34 3.07 -9.64 -10.35
C VAL A 34 2.09 -9.86 -9.21
N ASP A 35 2.05 -8.94 -8.25
CA ASP A 35 1.01 -8.96 -7.21
C ASP A 35 -0.37 -8.80 -7.87
N PHE A 36 -1.32 -9.64 -7.50
CA PHE A 36 -2.68 -9.56 -8.05
C PHE A 36 -3.38 -8.26 -7.60
N GLY A 37 -3.10 -7.76 -6.39
CA GLY A 37 -3.76 -6.60 -5.79
C GLY A 37 -3.33 -5.24 -6.35
N ILE A 38 -2.33 -5.21 -7.25
CA ILE A 38 -1.88 -4.00 -7.96
C ILE A 38 -2.45 -3.88 -9.37
N LEU A 39 -3.12 -4.93 -9.87
CA LEU A 39 -3.77 -4.94 -11.18
C LEU A 39 -5.09 -4.16 -11.13
N ASP A 40 -5.51 -3.58 -12.24
CA ASP A 40 -6.85 -3.00 -12.36
C ASP A 40 -7.93 -4.09 -12.34
N GLU A 41 -9.19 -3.69 -12.15
CA GLU A 41 -10.32 -4.62 -12.05
C GLU A 41 -10.49 -5.50 -13.29
N GLN A 42 -10.20 -4.97 -14.48
CA GLN A 42 -10.39 -5.71 -15.72
C GLN A 42 -9.35 -6.83 -15.85
N LEU A 43 -8.09 -6.55 -15.52
CA LEU A 43 -7.01 -7.53 -15.47
C LEU A 43 -7.26 -8.56 -14.37
N GLN A 44 -7.67 -8.14 -13.18
CA GLN A 44 -8.05 -9.05 -12.09
C GLN A 44 -9.16 -10.01 -12.52
N ARG A 45 -10.22 -9.48 -13.16
CA ARG A 45 -11.33 -10.28 -13.68
C ARG A 45 -10.88 -11.29 -14.74
N ASN A 46 -10.01 -10.87 -15.66
CA ASN A 46 -9.47 -11.74 -16.69
C ASN A 46 -8.68 -12.89 -16.08
N MET A 47 -7.84 -12.61 -15.08
CA MET A 47 -7.10 -13.64 -14.34
C MET A 47 -8.01 -14.62 -13.61
N ILE A 48 -9.01 -14.13 -12.87
CA ILE A 48 -9.97 -14.99 -12.16
C ILE A 48 -10.69 -15.91 -13.15
N ARG A 49 -11.17 -15.36 -14.27
CA ARG A 49 -11.86 -16.16 -15.30
C ARG A 49 -10.94 -17.21 -15.90
N HIS A 50 -9.71 -16.84 -16.23
CA HIS A 50 -8.69 -17.77 -16.74
C HIS A 50 -8.49 -18.95 -15.80
N LEU A 51 -8.31 -18.69 -14.49
CA LEU A 51 -8.09 -19.73 -13.48
C LEU A 51 -9.32 -20.61 -13.22
N VAL A 52 -10.53 -20.11 -13.48
CA VAL A 52 -11.76 -20.92 -13.44
C VAL A 52 -11.84 -21.84 -14.66
N GLU A 53 -11.49 -21.34 -15.84
CA GLU A 53 -11.52 -22.09 -17.10
C GLU A 53 -10.35 -23.08 -17.23
N HIS A 54 -9.22 -22.83 -16.55
CA HIS A 54 -8.00 -23.62 -16.62
C HIS A 54 -7.57 -24.14 -15.24
N PRO A 55 -8.20 -25.22 -14.73
CA PRO A 55 -7.88 -25.77 -13.40
C PRO A 55 -6.42 -26.19 -13.22
N ALA A 56 -5.73 -26.55 -14.32
CA ALA A 56 -4.30 -26.90 -14.29
C ALA A 56 -3.43 -25.71 -13.87
N ASP A 57 -3.73 -24.51 -14.38
CA ASP A 57 -2.99 -23.29 -14.03
C ASP A 57 -3.32 -22.86 -12.60
N ARG A 58 -4.58 -23.04 -12.18
CA ARG A 58 -4.99 -22.81 -10.78
C ARG A 58 -4.23 -23.71 -9.80
N ALA A 59 -3.90 -24.94 -10.19
CA ALA A 59 -3.13 -25.86 -9.35
C ALA A 59 -1.66 -25.42 -9.15
N LEU A 60 -1.16 -24.46 -9.96
CA LEU A 60 0.17 -23.86 -9.78
C LEU A 60 0.20 -22.79 -8.68
N LEU A 61 -0.97 -22.30 -8.25
CA LEU A 61 -1.04 -21.33 -7.16
C LEU A 61 -0.60 -21.97 -5.85
N PRO A 62 0.17 -21.27 -5.01
CA PRO A 62 0.52 -21.78 -3.69
C PRO A 62 -0.75 -22.04 -2.90
N ALA A 63 -0.76 -23.14 -2.14
CA ALA A 63 -1.83 -23.38 -1.19
C ALA A 63 -1.86 -22.22 -0.20
N LEU A 64 -3.05 -21.68 0.04
CA LEU A 64 -3.26 -20.76 1.16
C LEU A 64 -3.09 -21.57 2.44
N GLU A 65 -2.08 -21.24 3.24
CA GLU A 65 -1.96 -21.79 4.58
C GLU A 65 -3.15 -21.26 5.42
N THR A 66 -4.15 -22.11 5.60
CA THR A 66 -5.33 -21.80 6.42
C THR A 66 -5.19 -22.27 7.86
N GLU A 67 -4.06 -22.89 8.21
CA GLU A 67 -3.82 -23.34 9.57
C GLU A 67 -3.58 -22.14 10.50
N ALA A 68 -4.46 -22.01 11.49
CA ALA A 68 -4.36 -20.98 12.50
C ALA A 68 -3.12 -21.21 13.36
N ASN A 69 -2.10 -20.36 13.21
CA ASN A 69 -0.95 -20.34 14.11
C ASN A 69 -1.38 -19.77 15.46
N GLY A 70 -1.63 -20.65 16.44
CA GLY A 70 -2.13 -20.28 17.77
C GLY A 70 -1.22 -19.30 18.50
N ASP A 71 0.10 -19.48 18.40
CA ASP A 71 1.09 -18.59 19.02
C ASP A 71 1.05 -17.20 18.39
N LEU A 72 0.96 -17.11 17.06
CA LEU A 72 0.81 -15.85 16.35
C LEU A 72 -0.50 -15.16 16.71
N ILE A 73 -1.59 -15.91 16.84
CA ILE A 73 -2.89 -15.38 17.25
C ILE A 73 -2.83 -14.80 18.67
N GLU A 74 -2.23 -15.53 19.61
CA GLU A 74 -2.07 -15.06 20.99
C GLU A 74 -1.13 -13.86 21.09
N HIS A 75 -0.03 -13.87 20.33
CA HIS A 75 0.86 -12.72 20.22
C HIS A 75 0.12 -11.48 19.70
N ASN A 76 -0.58 -11.61 18.57
CA ASN A 76 -1.35 -10.51 17.99
C ASN A 76 -2.46 -10.03 18.92
N ARG A 77 -3.13 -10.94 19.63
CA ARG A 77 -4.13 -10.59 20.66
C ARG A 77 -3.51 -9.72 21.75
N ARG A 78 -2.34 -10.10 22.26
CA ARG A 78 -1.61 -9.33 23.26
C ARG A 78 -1.22 -7.95 22.74
N VAL A 79 -0.66 -7.88 21.53
CA VAL A 79 -0.32 -6.60 20.89
C VAL A 79 -1.56 -5.71 20.74
N VAL A 80 -2.69 -6.26 20.32
CA VAL A 80 -3.95 -5.51 20.23
C VAL A 80 -4.40 -5.00 21.60
N GLN A 81 -4.31 -5.83 22.64
CA GLN A 81 -4.72 -5.45 23.98
C GLN A 81 -3.80 -4.38 24.60
N GLU A 82 -2.49 -4.51 24.44
CA GLU A 82 -1.49 -3.60 25.00
C GLU A 82 -1.37 -2.30 24.20
N CYS A 83 -1.43 -2.38 22.87
CA CYS A 83 -1.12 -1.25 21.99
C CYS A 83 -2.35 -0.68 21.27
N TYR A 84 -3.50 -1.33 21.24
CA TYR A 84 -4.65 -0.87 20.45
C TYR A 84 -5.99 -0.97 21.19
N SER A 85 -5.96 -1.29 22.49
CA SER A 85 -7.15 -1.23 23.34
C SER A 85 -7.62 0.21 23.53
N LYS A 86 -8.88 0.35 23.95
CA LYS A 86 -9.46 1.66 24.29
C LYS A 86 -8.68 2.37 25.39
N GLU A 87 -8.20 1.61 26.38
CA GLU A 87 -7.40 2.12 27.48
C GLU A 87 -6.04 2.63 27.00
N ALA A 88 -5.27 1.80 26.29
CA ALA A 88 -3.98 2.21 25.72
C ALA A 88 -4.10 3.38 24.73
N TYR A 89 -5.19 3.46 23.99
CA TYR A 89 -5.51 4.62 23.17
C TYR A 89 -5.77 5.86 24.03
N GLY A 90 -6.61 5.75 25.06
CA GLY A 90 -6.91 6.84 25.98
C GLY A 90 -5.67 7.40 26.66
N ASP A 91 -4.78 6.54 27.15
CA ASP A 91 -3.54 6.93 27.79
C ASP A 91 -2.61 7.68 26.84
N ARG A 92 -2.42 7.17 25.61
CA ARG A 92 -1.61 7.87 24.59
C ARG A 92 -2.21 9.20 24.20
N LEU A 93 -3.53 9.26 24.02
CA LEU A 93 -4.20 10.50 23.66
C LEU A 93 -4.05 11.54 24.78
N LEU A 94 -4.25 11.14 26.03
CA LEU A 94 -4.05 12.02 27.18
C LEU A 94 -2.59 12.45 27.32
N GLY A 95 -1.63 11.56 27.04
CA GLY A 95 -0.21 11.88 26.95
C GLY A 95 0.06 12.99 25.94
N ILE A 96 -0.43 12.84 24.70
CA ILE A 96 -0.32 13.86 23.65
C ILE A 96 -0.91 15.20 24.12
N TYR A 97 -2.08 15.19 24.77
CA TYR A 97 -2.69 16.42 25.29
C TYR A 97 -1.86 17.07 26.40
N ARG A 98 -1.27 16.28 27.30
CA ARG A 98 -0.38 16.78 28.36
C ARG A 98 0.90 17.37 27.76
N ASP A 99 1.52 16.68 26.81
CA ASP A 99 2.73 17.13 26.12
C ASP A 99 2.45 18.44 25.37
N LEU A 100 1.32 18.52 24.67
CA LEU A 100 0.89 19.73 23.98
C LEU A 100 0.64 20.89 24.96
N ALA A 101 -0.02 20.63 26.09
CA ALA A 101 -0.29 21.64 27.11
C ALA A 101 0.99 22.15 27.81
N ALA A 102 2.01 21.31 27.93
CA ALA A 102 3.31 21.67 28.49
C ALA A 102 4.24 22.38 27.47
N THR A 103 3.91 22.35 26.19
CA THR A 103 4.73 22.94 25.13
C THR A 103 4.45 24.43 24.97
N SER A 104 5.52 25.24 24.84
CA SER A 104 5.38 26.64 24.44
C SER A 104 5.11 26.74 22.94
N PRO A 105 4.14 27.54 22.48
CA PRO A 105 3.88 27.71 21.05
C PRO A 105 5.13 28.13 20.27
N GLY A 106 5.49 27.35 19.25
CA GLY A 106 6.60 27.63 18.34
C GLY A 106 6.14 28.08 16.97
N ALA A 107 7.10 28.38 16.08
CA ALA A 107 6.80 28.64 14.68
C ALA A 107 6.19 27.39 14.03
N VAL A 108 5.10 27.58 13.29
CA VAL A 108 4.44 26.50 12.55
C VAL A 108 5.06 26.41 11.16
N SER A 109 5.54 25.23 10.78
CA SER A 109 5.97 24.91 9.43
C SER A 109 5.14 23.77 8.86
N SER A 110 4.92 23.77 7.55
CA SER A 110 4.35 22.63 6.84
C SER A 110 5.44 21.80 6.18
N ALA A 111 5.16 20.52 5.91
CA ALA A 111 5.95 19.74 4.97
C ALA A 111 5.96 20.41 3.58
N ASN A 112 7.02 20.17 2.80
CA ASN A 112 7.10 20.63 1.42
C ASN A 112 6.15 19.80 0.55
N ALA A 113 5.10 20.44 0.03
CA ALA A 113 4.10 19.77 -0.78
C ALA A 113 4.66 19.18 -2.08
N SER A 114 5.72 19.78 -2.66
CA SER A 114 6.36 19.22 -3.86
C SER A 114 7.05 17.91 -3.55
N ASP A 115 7.83 17.87 -2.45
CA ASP A 115 8.57 16.66 -2.06
C ASP A 115 7.62 15.52 -1.75
N LEU A 116 6.49 15.82 -1.08
CA LEU A 116 5.45 14.83 -0.80
C LEU A 116 4.77 14.32 -2.06
N LEU A 117 4.52 15.19 -3.04
CA LEU A 117 3.96 14.80 -4.33
C LEU A 117 4.95 13.97 -5.17
N ASP A 118 6.23 14.33 -5.13
CA ASP A 118 7.30 13.59 -5.82
C ASP A 118 7.46 12.18 -5.23
N GLU A 119 7.32 12.04 -3.91
CA GLU A 119 7.29 10.73 -3.25
C GLU A 119 6.02 9.94 -3.59
N PHE A 120 4.86 10.60 -3.68
CA PHE A 120 3.60 9.96 -4.04
C PHE A 120 3.61 9.39 -5.47
N LEU A 121 4.24 10.10 -6.41
CA LEU A 121 4.29 9.75 -7.84
C LEU A 121 5.44 8.82 -8.21
N GLN A 122 6.25 8.36 -7.25
CA GLN A 122 7.37 7.46 -7.52
C GLN A 122 6.91 6.24 -8.34
N PRO A 123 7.55 5.95 -9.49
CA PRO A 123 7.11 4.87 -10.39
C PRO A 123 7.00 3.51 -9.70
N HIS A 124 7.86 3.23 -8.73
CA HIS A 124 7.85 1.97 -7.98
C HIS A 124 6.67 1.82 -6.99
N ARG A 125 5.88 2.87 -6.76
CA ARG A 125 4.68 2.87 -5.91
C ARG A 125 3.38 2.82 -6.72
N PHE A 126 3.48 2.83 -8.05
CA PHE A 126 2.32 2.90 -8.93
C PHE A 126 1.44 1.65 -8.79
N ASN A 127 0.13 1.85 -8.74
CA ASN A 127 -0.85 0.77 -8.57
C ASN A 127 -2.01 1.00 -9.55
N LEU A 128 -2.28 0.04 -10.43
CA LEU A 128 -3.34 0.16 -11.46
C LEU A 128 -4.75 0.12 -10.88
N LEU A 129 -4.92 -0.38 -9.65
CA LEU A 129 -6.20 -0.38 -8.96
C LEU A 129 -6.59 1.01 -8.42
N ARG A 130 -5.62 1.91 -8.26
CA ARG A 130 -5.80 3.24 -7.62
C ARG A 130 -5.74 4.39 -8.62
N THR A 131 -5.86 4.10 -9.92
CA THR A 131 -5.78 5.07 -11.02
C THR A 131 -7.14 5.34 -11.64
#